data_AF-A0A4R6KY74-F1
#
_entry.id   AF-A0A4R6KY74-F1
#
_cell.length_a   1.000
_cell.length_b   1.000
_cell.length_c   1.000
_cell.angle_alpha   90.00
_cell.angle_beta   90.00
_cell.angle_gamma   90.00
#
_symmetry.space_group_name_H-M   'P 1'
#
loop_
_entity.id
_entity.type
_entity.pdbx_description
1 polymer ?
#
loop_
_entity_poly.entity_id
_entity_poly.type
_entity_poly.pdbx_seq_one_letter_code
_entity_poly.pdbx_strand_id
1 'polypeptide(L)'
;MIAIATVLFAFPLGFFLRNRLSAYVAYVAIFGYCFTFQLVYLMRSWVGDHSQAFPADPNAWPFGYLFVTAGIYIVGNLLVALGHRVGSKRRNRAVDLDPVK
;
A
#
# COMPACT_ATOMS: atom_id res chain seq x y z
N MET A 1 -3.74 7.67 6.78
CA MET A 1 -2.88 6.56 7.26
C MET A 1 -2.44 5.65 6.12
N ILE A 2 -3.35 5.18 5.26
CA ILE A 2 -3.03 4.26 4.14
C ILE A 2 -1.97 4.80 3.16
N ALA A 3 -1.95 6.11 2.90
CA ALA A 3 -0.95 6.75 2.05
C ALA A 3 0.47 6.66 2.66
N ILE A 4 0.59 6.98 3.95
CA ILE A 4 1.85 6.91 4.70
C ILE A 4 2.37 5.47 4.71
N ALA A 5 1.50 4.50 5.05
CA ALA A 5 1.85 3.09 5.04
C ALA A 5 2.30 2.63 3.64
N THR A 6 1.65 3.12 2.58
CA THR A 6 2.03 2.82 1.21
C THR A 6 3.42 3.33 0.88
N VAL A 7 3.74 4.58 1.20
CA VAL A 7 5.09 5.13 0.95
C VAL A 7 6.16 4.39 1.75
N LEU A 8 5.90 4.10 3.03
CA LEU A 8 6.88 3.48 3.92
C LEU A 8 7.10 2.00 3.66
N PHE A 9 6.08 1.24 3.24
CA PHE A 9 6.18 -0.22 3.18
C PHE A 9 6.14 -0.78 1.77
N ALA A 10 5.44 -0.15 0.81
CA ALA A 10 5.24 -0.75 -0.51
C ALA A 10 6.57 -1.03 -1.23
N PHE A 11 7.42 -0.02 -1.34
CA PHE A 11 8.72 -0.18 -2.01
C PHE A 11 9.69 -1.07 -1.21
N PRO A 12 9.90 -0.86 0.10
CA PRO A 12 10.81 -1.72 0.88
C PRO A 12 10.40 -3.19 0.89
N LEU A 13 9.11 -3.52 1.02
CA LEU A 13 8.64 -4.90 0.97
C LEU A 13 8.98 -5.56 -0.36
N GLY A 14 8.73 -4.86 -1.47
CA GLY A 14 9.13 -5.33 -2.80
C GLY A 14 10.64 -5.56 -2.89
N PHE A 15 11.43 -4.60 -2.40
CA PHE A 15 12.89 -4.62 -2.50
C PHE A 15 13.55 -5.73 -1.68
N PHE A 16 13.19 -5.86 -0.40
CA PHE A 16 13.85 -6.79 0.53
C PHE A 16 13.35 -8.23 0.39
N LEU A 17 12.07 -8.45 0.11
CA LEU A 17 11.52 -9.81 0.03
C LEU A 17 11.93 -10.50 -1.27
N ARG A 18 12.39 -11.75 -1.15
CA ARG A 18 12.79 -12.60 -2.28
C ARG A 18 11.58 -13.18 -3.02
N ASN A 19 10.51 -13.51 -2.30
CA ASN A 19 9.28 -14.02 -2.89
C ASN A 19 8.30 -12.87 -3.18
N ARG A 20 7.89 -12.75 -4.45
CA ARG A 20 6.96 -11.72 -4.93
C ARG A 20 5.58 -11.84 -4.28
N LEU A 21 5.08 -13.07 -4.07
CA LEU A 21 3.79 -13.30 -3.41
C LEU A 21 3.81 -12.83 -1.96
N SER A 22 4.87 -13.16 -1.22
CA SER A 22 5.02 -12.71 0.17
C SER A 22 5.04 -11.18 0.27
N ALA A 23 5.67 -10.48 -0.68
CA ALA A 23 5.69 -9.01 -0.70
C ALA A 23 4.29 -8.41 -0.92
N TYR A 24 3.51 -8.95 -1.86
CA TYR A 24 2.14 -8.51 -2.07
C TYR A 24 1.23 -8.83 -0.89
N VAL A 25 1.30 -10.05 -0.36
CA VAL A 25 0.47 -10.46 0.80
C VAL A 25 0.78 -9.60 2.02
N ALA A 26 2.06 -9.36 2.32
CA ALA A 26 2.45 -8.48 3.42
C ALA A 26 1.96 -7.03 3.19
N TYR A 27 2.10 -6.50 1.97
CA TYR A 27 1.61 -5.17 1.64
C TYR A 27 0.09 -5.07 1.81
N VAL A 28 -0.68 -6.04 1.31
CA VAL A 28 -2.13 -6.08 1.43
C VAL A 28 -2.57 -6.20 2.88
N ALA A 29 -1.88 -7.00 3.70
CA ALA A 29 -2.18 -7.12 5.13
C ALA A 29 -1.98 -5.79 5.87
N ILE A 30 -0.85 -5.10 5.63
CA ILE A 30 -0.56 -3.79 6.22
C ILE A 30 -1.55 -2.73 5.73
N PHE A 31 -1.81 -2.71 4.42
CA PHE A 31 -2.77 -1.78 3.82
C PHE A 31 -4.17 -1.98 4.39
N GLY A 32 -4.63 -3.23 4.47
CA GLY A 32 -5.93 -3.60 5.04
C GLY A 32 -6.06 -3.20 6.50
N TYR A 33 -5.03 -3.47 7.32
CA TYR A 33 -4.99 -3.02 8.71
C TYR A 33 -5.13 -1.49 8.81
N CYS A 34 -4.30 -0.74 8.08
CA CYS A 34 -4.36 0.73 8.09
C CYS A 34 -5.69 1.27 7.56
N PHE A 35 -6.27 0.61 6.55
CA PHE A 35 -7.55 0.98 5.97
C PHE A 35 -8.67 0.82 7.00
N THR A 36 -8.73 -0.32 7.71
CA THR A 36 -9.74 -0.58 8.74
C THR A 36 -9.71 0.47 9.84
N PHE A 37 -8.54 0.77 10.42
CA PHE A 37 -8.44 1.79 11.47
C PHE A 37 -8.75 3.19 10.95
N GLN A 38 -8.25 3.53 9.75
CA GLN A 38 -8.58 4.81 9.13
C GLN A 38 -10.09 4.96 8.91
N LEU A 39 -10.78 3.90 8.49
CA LEU A 39 -12.22 3.91 8.27
C LEU A 39 -12.98 4.17 9.57
N VAL A 40 -12.57 3.52 10.67
CA VAL A 40 -13.16 3.76 12.00
C VAL A 40 -12.98 5.23 12.43
N TYR A 41 -11.80 5.81 12.25
CA TYR A 41 -11.56 7.22 12.58
C TYR A 41 -12.38 8.17 11.70
N LEU A 42 -12.50 7.88 10.41
CA LEU A 42 -13.29 8.67 9.48
C LEU A 42 -14.79 8.60 9.79
N MET A 43 -15.31 7.41 10.11
CA MET A 43 -16.71 7.25 10.54
C MET A 43 -16.99 8.01 11.84
N ARG A 44 -16.10 7.89 12.83
CA ARG A 44 -16.21 8.67 14.09
C ARG A 44 -16.21 10.17 13.81
N SER A 45 -15.36 10.64 12.90
CA SER A 45 -15.28 12.05 12.51
C SER A 45 -16.56 12.51 11.81
N TRP A 46 -17.14 11.67 10.95
CA TRP A 46 -18.36 11.98 10.21
C TRP A 46 -19.58 12.11 11.12
N VAL A 47 -19.69 11.27 12.16
CA VAL A 47 -20.69 11.41 13.23
C VAL A 47 -20.55 12.73 13.99
N GLY A 48 -19.34 13.29 14.05
CA GLY A 48 -19.09 14.62 14.62
C GLY A 48 -19.24 15.77 13.63
N ASP A 49 -20.08 15.63 12.61
CA ASP A 49 -20.39 16.64 11.58
C ASP A 49 -19.22 17.05 10.65
N HIS A 50 -18.17 16.24 10.54
CA HIS A 50 -17.06 16.49 9.60
C HIS A 50 -17.23 15.67 8.30
N SER A 51 -17.52 16.34 7.19
CA SER A 51 -17.82 15.73 5.88
C SER A 51 -16.64 15.67 4.89
N GLN A 52 -15.40 15.68 5.37
CA GLN A 52 -14.21 15.71 4.51
C GLN A 52 -14.01 14.43 3.68
N ALA A 53 -14.40 13.27 4.23
CA ALA A 53 -14.20 11.97 3.58
C ALA A 53 -15.50 11.33 3.08
N PHE A 54 -16.62 11.61 3.75
CA PHE A 54 -17.94 11.11 3.40
C PHE A 54 -18.87 12.28 3.13
N PRO A 55 -19.77 12.18 2.14
CA PRO A 55 -20.80 13.19 1.91
C PRO A 55 -21.61 13.48 3.18
N ALA A 56 -22.09 14.71 3.32
CA ALA A 56 -22.99 15.08 4.42
C ALA A 56 -24.36 14.39 4.29
N ASP A 57 -24.81 14.12 3.06
CA ASP A 57 -25.99 13.29 2.80
C ASP A 57 -25.63 11.80 3.01
N PRO A 58 -26.24 11.10 4.00
CA PRO A 58 -25.99 9.69 4.25
C PRO A 58 -26.36 8.76 3.09
N ASN A 59 -27.26 9.20 2.21
CA ASN A 59 -27.71 8.40 1.06
C ASN A 59 -26.82 8.60 -0.18
N ALA A 60 -25.92 9.59 -0.16
CA ALA A 60 -25.01 9.85 -1.25
C ALA A 60 -23.83 8.88 -1.22
N TRP A 61 -23.49 8.34 -2.38
CA TRP A 61 -22.38 7.40 -2.52
C TRP A 61 -21.02 8.09 -2.32
N PRO A 62 -20.11 7.53 -1.50
CA PRO A 62 -18.83 8.15 -1.17
C PRO A 62 -17.75 7.87 -2.23
N PHE A 63 -18.03 8.20 -3.49
CA PHE A 63 -17.13 7.90 -4.61
C PHE A 63 -15.74 8.54 -4.46
N GLY A 64 -15.66 9.76 -3.88
CA GLY A 64 -14.38 10.44 -3.69
C GLY A 64 -13.40 9.63 -2.85
N TYR A 65 -13.83 9.16 -1.67
CA TYR A 65 -13.01 8.32 -0.81
C TYR A 65 -12.66 6.97 -1.46
N LEU A 66 -13.62 6.38 -2.20
CA LEU A 66 -13.39 5.13 -2.93
C LEU A 66 -12.29 5.29 -3.99
N PHE A 67 -12.36 6.34 -4.82
CA PHE A 67 -11.37 6.59 -5.86
C PHE A 67 -9.98 6.91 -5.29
N VAL A 68 -9.91 7.71 -4.23
CA VAL A 68 -8.63 8.01 -3.55
C VAL A 68 -8.02 6.73 -2.97
N THR A 69 -8.82 5.92 -2.27
CA THR A 69 -8.36 4.66 -1.69
C THR A 69 -7.88 3.68 -2.77
N ALA A 70 -8.65 3.52 -3.85
CA ALA A 70 -8.29 2.67 -4.98
C ALA A 70 -7.00 3.14 -5.66
N GLY A 71 -6.84 4.46 -5.86
CA GLY A 71 -5.63 5.05 -6.43
C GLY A 71 -4.39 4.76 -5.58
N ILE A 72 -4.47 4.94 -4.26
CA ILE A 72 -3.35 4.63 -3.35
C ILE A 72 -3.02 3.13 -3.39
N TYR A 73 -4.03 2.28 -3.42
CA TYR A 73 -3.83 0.82 -3.50
C TYR A 73 -3.10 0.41 -4.79
N ILE A 74 -3.49 0.98 -5.93
CA ILE A 74 -2.83 0.74 -7.22
C ILE A 74 -1.38 1.23 -7.16
N VAL A 75 -1.14 2.45 -6.69
CA VAL A 75 0.21 3.03 -6.55
C VAL A 75 1.09 2.15 -5.67
N GLY A 76 0.57 1.64 -4.55
CA GLY A 76 1.34 0.75 -3.70
C GLY A 76 1.69 -0.57 -4.36
N ASN A 77 0.77 -1.20 -5.09
CA ASN A 77 1.07 -2.41 -5.84
C ASN A 77 2.15 -2.19 -6.92
N LEU A 78 2.14 -1.02 -7.57
CA LEU A 78 3.18 -0.62 -8.51
C LEU A 78 4.54 -0.43 -7.81
N LEU A 79 4.55 0.22 -6.65
CA LEU A 79 5.76 0.40 -5.84
C LEU A 79 6.35 -0.94 -5.37
N VAL A 80 5.51 -1.89 -4.94
CA VAL A 80 5.95 -3.26 -4.60
C VAL A 80 6.57 -3.94 -5.82
N ALA A 81 5.94 -3.85 -7.00
CA ALA A 81 6.46 -4.43 -8.23
C ALA A 81 7.82 -3.82 -8.63
N LEU A 82 7.95 -2.49 -8.54
CA LEU A 82 9.18 -1.76 -8.83
C LEU A 82 10.30 -2.13 -7.83
N GLY A 83 10.00 -2.13 -6.53
CA GLY A 83 10.93 -2.55 -5.49
C GLY A 83 11.46 -3.97 -5.76
N HIS A 84 10.56 -4.89 -6.10
CA HIS A 84 10.92 -6.27 -6.41
C HIS A 84 11.81 -6.41 -7.64
N ARG A 85 11.51 -5.66 -8.72
CA ARG A 85 12.35 -5.63 -9.93
C ARG A 85 13.75 -5.12 -9.62
N VAL A 86 13.87 -4.05 -8.84
CA VAL A 86 15.17 -3.48 -8.44
C VAL A 86 15.94 -4.45 -7.52
N GLY A 87 15.27 -5.01 -6.52
CA GLY A 87 15.86 -5.98 -5.59
C GLY A 87 16.33 -7.26 -6.29
N SER A 88 15.53 -7.79 -7.22
CA SER A 88 15.91 -8.97 -8.01
C SER A 88 17.11 -8.70 -8.91
N LYS A 89 17.17 -7.53 -9.57
CA LYS A 89 18.32 -7.16 -10.41
C LYS A 89 19.61 -7.08 -9.59
N ARG A 90 19.54 -6.53 -8.37
CA ARG A 90 20.70 -6.45 -7.46
C ARG A 90 21.14 -7.84 -6.96
N ARG A 91 20.20 -8.72 -6.60
CA ARG A 91 20.51 -10.09 -6.15
C ARG A 91 21.16 -10.93 -7.26
N ASN A 92 20.65 -10.85 -8.48
CA ASN A 92 21.24 -11.61 -9.60
C ASN A 92 22.65 -11.12 -9.94
N ARG A 93 22.92 -9.81 -9.84
CA ARG A 93 24.26 -9.26 -10.06
C ARG A 93 25.27 -9.63 -8.96
N ALA A 94 24.82 -9.85 -7.73
CA ALA A 94 25.69 -10.27 -6.63
C ALA A 94 26.14 -11.73 -6.78
N VAL A 95 25.28 -12.60 -7.31
CA VAL A 95 25.59 -14.02 -7.55
C VAL A 95 26.63 -14.20 -8.68
N ASP A 96 26.66 -13.29 -9.66
CA ASP A 96 27.59 -13.34 -10.79
C ASP A 96 29.05 -12.95 -10.43
N LEU A 97 29.27 -12.46 -9.20
CA LEU A 97 30.59 -12.02 -8.70
C LEU A 97 31.34 -13.08 -7.89
N ASP A 98 30.81 -14.30 -7.78
CA ASP A 98 31.55 -15.48 -7.30
C ASP A 98 32.02 -16.33 -8.51
N PRO A 99 33.05 -15.92 -9.28
CA PRO A 99 33.73 -16.85 -10.14
C PRO A 99 34.48 -17.83 -9.24
N VAL A 100 34.05 -19.09 -9.29
CA VAL A 100 34.74 -20.25 -8.69
C VAL A 100 36.24 -20.14 -9.01
N LYS A 101 37.06 -20.03 -7.95
CA LYS A 101 38.51 -20.24 -8.02
C LYS A 101 38.82 -21.70 -7.76
#